data_AF-A0A821R0C9-F1
#
_entry.id   AF-A0A821R0C9-F1
#
_cell.length_a   1.000
_cell.length_b   1.000
_cell.length_c   1.000
_cell.angle_alpha   90.00
_cell.angle_beta   90.00
_cell.angle_gamma   90.00
#
_symmetry.space_group_name_H-M   'P 1'
#
loop_
_entity.id
_entity.type
_entity.pdbx_description
1 polymer ?
#
loop_
_entity_poly.entity_id
_entity_poly.type
_entity_poly.pdbx_seq_one_letter_code
_entity_poly.pdbx_strand_id
1 'polypeptide(L)'
;NIYLNDISKLNETEIYCLFYPQTINDIEYLISKAKSQGRTISVRGQAHTMGGQTLPLRKSHQTNYVCDLKYMNHVEYDKYT
;
A
#
# COMPACT_ATOMS: atom_id res chain seq x y z
N ASN A 1 11.15 7.68 -11.27
CA ASN A 1 11.17 6.71 -10.16
C ASN A 1 10.45 7.31 -8.97
N ILE A 2 9.57 6.55 -8.31
CA ILE A 2 8.85 7.00 -7.11
C ILE A 2 9.51 6.32 -5.92
N TYR A 3 9.96 7.11 -4.94
CA TYR A 3 10.56 6.60 -3.72
C TYR A 3 9.61 6.81 -2.54
N LEU A 4 9.48 5.77 -1.73
CA LEU A 4 8.69 5.81 -0.50
C LEU A 4 9.62 5.60 0.67
N ASN A 5 9.57 6.53 1.61
CA ASN A 5 10.29 6.44 2.86
C ASN A 5 9.32 6.16 4.01
N ASP A 6 9.80 5.44 5.02
CA ASP A 6 9.06 5.34 6.27
C ASP A 6 9.20 6.62 7.10
N ILE A 7 8.52 6.67 8.26
CA ILE A 7 8.49 7.87 9.09
C ILE A 7 9.87 8.22 9.69
N SER A 8 10.74 7.21 9.86
CA SER A 8 12.09 7.40 10.39
C SER A 8 13.03 8.06 9.38
N LYS A 9 12.67 8.05 8.10
CA LYS A 9 13.51 8.43 6.96
C LYS A 9 14.74 7.55 6.72
N LEU A 10 14.90 6.48 7.49
CA LEU A 10 16.05 5.58 7.42
C LEU A 10 15.83 4.43 6.43
N ASN A 11 14.58 4.17 6.02
CA ASN A 11 14.23 3.08 5.11
C ASN A 11 13.51 3.62 3.87
N GLU A 12 14.26 3.84 2.79
CA GLU A 12 13.72 4.24 1.49
C GLU A 12 13.62 3.02 0.55
N THR A 13 12.51 2.92 -0.19
CA THR A 13 12.36 1.91 -1.24
C THR A 13 11.74 2.51 -2.50
N GLU A 14 12.16 1.98 -3.64
CA GLU A 14 11.58 2.34 -4.93
C GLU A 14 10.28 1.57 -5.16
N ILE A 15 9.22 2.29 -5.51
CA ILE A 15 7.89 1.73 -5.74
C ILE A 15 7.42 1.99 -7.16
N TYR A 16 6.52 1.14 -7.66
CA TYR A 16 5.92 1.30 -8.98
C TYR A 16 4.88 2.42 -8.96
N CYS A 17 4.02 2.40 -7.95
CA CYS A 17 2.92 3.32 -7.80
C CYS A 17 2.44 3.32 -6.34
N LEU A 18 2.11 4.50 -5.84
CA LEU A 18 1.38 4.69 -4.60
C LEU A 18 -0.10 4.86 -4.94
N PHE A 19 -0.93 3.97 -4.41
CA PHE A 19 -2.35 3.89 -4.71
C PHE A 19 -3.17 4.15 -3.44
N TYR A 20 -4.17 5.03 -3.55
CA TYR A 20 -5.01 5.48 -2.45
C TYR A 20 -6.46 5.01 -2.69
N PRO A 21 -6.85 3.80 -2.25
CA PRO A 21 -8.23 3.35 -2.40
C PRO A 21 -9.19 4.18 -1.56
N GLN A 22 -10.40 4.40 -2.07
CA GLN A 22 -11.51 5.01 -1.33
C GLN A 22 -12.62 3.99 -1.06
N THR A 23 -12.69 2.95 -1.89
CA THR A 23 -13.71 1.90 -1.84
C THR A 23 -13.07 0.51 -1.93
N ILE A 24 -13.84 -0.54 -1.60
CA ILE A 24 -13.40 -1.93 -1.81
C ILE A 24 -13.15 -2.21 -3.30
N ASN A 25 -13.96 -1.64 -4.20
CA ASN A 25 -13.78 -1.80 -5.65
C ASN A 25 -12.41 -1.29 -6.13
N ASP A 26 -11.86 -0.25 -5.49
CA ASP A 26 -10.51 0.25 -5.81
C ASP A 26 -9.43 -0.76 -5.43
N ILE A 27 -9.63 -1.52 -4.34
CA ILE A 27 -8.71 -2.59 -3.92
C ILE A 27 -8.79 -3.76 -4.89
N GLU A 28 -9.99 -4.16 -5.30
CA GLU A 28 -10.19 -5.23 -6.30
C GLU A 28 -9.55 -4.88 -7.65
N TYR A 29 -9.70 -3.62 -8.07
CA TYR A 29 -9.02 -3.09 -9.25
C TYR A 29 -7.49 -3.19 -9.10
N LEU A 30 -6.95 -2.75 -7.96
CA LEU A 30 -5.51 -2.80 -7.69
C LEU A 30 -4.97 -4.25 -7.73
N ILE A 31 -5.68 -5.21 -7.10
CA ILE A 31 -5.32 -6.63 -7.11
C ILE A 31 -5.29 -7.17 -8.54
N SER A 32 -6.34 -6.91 -9.31
CA SER A 32 -6.44 -7.35 -10.70
C SER A 32 -5.31 -6.78 -11.56
N LYS A 33 -5.01 -5.49 -11.38
CA LYS A 33 -3.95 -4.80 -12.11
C LYS A 33 -2.56 -5.32 -11.75
N ALA A 34 -2.27 -5.47 -10.45
CA ALA A 34 -0.99 -6.00 -9.98
C ALA A 34 -0.76 -7.43 -10.50
N LYS A 35 -1.80 -8.29 -10.45
CA LYS A 35 -1.76 -9.64 -11.01
C LYS A 35 -1.49 -9.65 -12.52
N SER A 36 -2.18 -8.81 -13.29
CA SER A 36 -1.99 -8.71 -14.75
C SER A 36 -0.56 -8.27 -15.16
N GLN A 37 0.15 -7.60 -14.25
CA GLN A 37 1.50 -7.09 -14.46
C GLN A 37 2.58 -7.92 -13.73
N GLY A 38 2.18 -9.01 -13.06
CA GLY A 38 3.07 -9.84 -12.25
C GLY A 38 3.72 -9.11 -11.06
N ARG A 39 3.14 -8.01 -10.59
CA ARG A 39 3.66 -7.20 -9.47
C ARG A 39 2.98 -7.58 -8.16
N THR A 40 3.65 -7.34 -7.02
CA THR A 40 3.02 -7.50 -5.70
C THR A 40 2.46 -6.18 -5.19
N ILE A 41 1.64 -6.27 -4.14
CA ILE A 41 1.07 -5.12 -3.43
C ILE A 41 1.55 -5.19 -1.98
N SER A 42 2.07 -4.07 -1.48
CA SER A 42 2.29 -3.86 -0.05
C SER A 42 1.19 -2.96 0.49
N VAL A 43 0.52 -3.39 1.55
CA VAL A 43 -0.55 -2.61 2.20
C VAL A 43 0.05 -1.77 3.32
N ARG A 44 -0.31 -0.48 3.35
CA ARG A 44 0.09 0.50 4.34
C ARG A 44 -1.16 1.08 5.00
N GLY A 45 -1.27 0.96 6.33
CA GLY A 45 -2.27 1.67 7.14
C GLY A 45 -1.87 3.14 7.34
N GLN A 46 -2.00 3.67 8.56
CA GLN A 46 -1.64 5.06 8.89
C GLN A 46 -0.12 5.39 8.92
N ALA A 47 0.72 4.68 8.16
CA ALA A 47 2.14 5.00 8.02
C ALA A 47 2.99 5.06 9.32
N HIS A 48 2.49 4.56 10.47
CA HIS A 48 3.19 4.57 11.77
C HIS A 48 4.22 3.44 11.96
N THR A 49 4.46 2.59 10.95
CA THR A 49 5.44 1.52 11.06
C THR A 49 6.86 2.07 10.87
N MET A 50 7.67 1.97 11.92
CA MET A 50 9.07 2.44 11.99
C MET A 50 10.11 1.43 11.47
N GLY A 51 9.67 0.25 10.98
CA GLY A 51 10.57 -0.89 10.71
C GLY A 51 10.49 -1.44 9.29
N GLY A 52 10.04 -0.64 8.30
CA GLY A 52 9.97 -1.09 6.90
C GLY A 52 8.98 -2.22 6.59
N GLN A 53 8.18 -2.69 7.56
CA GLN A 53 7.20 -3.78 7.36
C GLN A 53 6.14 -3.46 6.30
N THR A 54 5.85 -2.17 6.09
CA THR A 54 4.92 -1.69 5.05
C THR A 54 5.63 -1.30 3.75
N LEU A 55 6.96 -1.36 3.71
CA LEU A 55 7.74 -1.14 2.49
C LEU A 55 7.86 -2.46 1.72
N PRO A 56 7.53 -2.47 0.42
CA PRO A 56 7.75 -3.65 -0.39
C PRO A 56 9.22 -4.01 -0.44
N LEU A 57 9.55 -5.29 -0.19
CA LEU A 57 10.87 -5.81 -0.53
C LEU A 57 11.07 -5.69 -2.04
N ARG A 58 12.16 -5.04 -2.45
CA ARG A 58 12.59 -5.02 -3.85
C ARG A 58 12.98 -6.44 -4.26
N LYS A 59 12.15 -7.12 -5.05
CA LYS A 59 12.64 -8.27 -5.83
C LYS A 59 13.50 -7.72 -6.95
N SER A 60 14.61 -8.41 -7.29
CA SER A 60 15.55 -7.90 -8.28
C SER A 60 14.79 -7.49 -9.55
N HIS A 61 14.93 -6.21 -9.91
CA HIS A 61 14.36 -5.59 -11.10
C HIS A 61 12.83 -5.42 -11.16
N GLN A 62 12.10 -5.57 -10.04
CA GLN A 62 10.67 -5.32 -10.03
C GLN A 62 10.22 -4.46 -8.84
N THR A 63 9.65 -3.30 -9.17
CA THR A 63 9.00 -2.40 -8.21
C THR A 63 7.54 -2.82 -7.98
N ASN A 64 7.05 -2.60 -6.76
CA ASN A 64 5.73 -3.07 -6.35
C ASN A 64 4.74 -1.92 -6.14
N TYR A 65 3.45 -2.25 -6.13
CA TYR A 65 2.42 -1.30 -5.75
C TYR A 65 2.42 -1.12 -4.23
N VAL A 66 2.13 0.10 -3.77
CA VAL A 66 1.81 0.37 -2.37
C VAL A 66 0.36 0.82 -2.29
N CYS A 67 -0.43 0.15 -1.47
CA CYS A 67 -1.83 0.48 -1.20
C CYS A 67 -1.92 1.20 0.15
N ASP A 68 -2.18 2.50 0.14
CA ASP A 68 -2.23 3.34 1.33
C ASP A 68 -3.69 3.61 1.74
N LEU A 69 -4.10 3.01 2.85
CA LEU A 69 -5.47 3.02 3.34
C LEU A 69 -5.86 4.33 4.06
N LYS A 70 -5.05 5.39 3.96
CA LYS A 70 -5.28 6.69 4.61
C LYS A 70 -6.72 7.23 4.48
N TYR A 71 -7.38 6.94 3.35
CA TYR A 71 -8.74 7.43 3.07
C TYR A 71 -9.85 6.39 3.29
N MET A 72 -9.52 5.15 3.65
CA MET A 72 -10.51 4.15 4.07
C MET A 72 -10.74 4.21 5.58
N ASN A 73 -11.36 5.30 6.04
CA ASN A 73 -11.62 5.57 7.45
C ASN A 73 -13.12 5.54 7.81
N HIS A 74 -13.98 5.04 6.91
CA HIS A 74 -15.40 4.90 7.18
C HIS A 74 -15.64 3.80 8.21
N VAL A 75 -16.27 4.15 9.32
CA VAL A 75 -16.66 3.22 10.39
C VAL A 75 -18.16 3.39 10.62
N GLU A 76 -18.91 2.33 10.39
CA GLU A 76 -20.31 2.23 10.77
C GLU A 76 -20.37 1.42 12.07
N TYR A 77 -20.89 2.05 13.13
CA TYR A 77 -21.08 1.38 14.41
C TYR A 77 -22.51 0.84 14.50
N ASP A 78 -22.65 -0.49 14.41
CA ASP A 78 -23.90 -1.14 14.74
C ASP A 78 -23.96 -1.36 16.25
N LYS A 79 -24.92 -0.70 16.91
CA LYS A 79 -25.12 -0.76 18.37
C LYS A 79 -25.85 -2.04 18.80
N TYR A 80 -26.39 -2.82 17.86
CA TYR A 80 -27.34 -3.90 18.14
C TYR A 80 -26.82 -5.30 17.79
N THR A 81 -25.54 -5.42 17.45
CA THR A 81 -24.74 -6.66 17.45
C THR A 81 -23.61 -6.56 18.45
#